data_AF-A0A534ANH5-F1
#
_entry.id   AF-A0A534ANH5-F1
#
_cell.length_a   1.000
_cell.length_b   1.000
_cell.length_c   1.000
_cell.angle_alpha   90.00
_cell.angle_beta   90.00
_cell.angle_gamma   90.00
#
_symmetry.space_group_name_H-M   'P 1'
#
loop_
_entity.id
_entity.type
_entity.pdbx_description
1 polymer ?
#
loop_
_entity_poly.entity_id
_entity_poly.type
_entity_poly.pdbx_seq_one_letter_code
_entity_poly.pdbx_strand_id
1 'polypeptide(L)'
;MSDRYARQSVLPEVGPAGQARLASATALVVGAGGLGCAVLQYLAAAGVGRLVIVDHDLVEESNLHRQPLYRMSDLGAPKVEAARAALLATNPGVRIEAVRERLTAANAARLVGMAEIAV
;
A
#
# COMPACT_ATOMS: atom_id res chain seq x y z
N MET A 1 17.14 10.26 16.50
CA MET A 1 15.98 9.91 15.64
C MET A 1 15.16 8.88 16.40
N SER A 2 13.85 9.11 16.54
CA SER A 2 12.95 8.10 17.11
C SER A 2 12.85 6.91 16.17
N ASP A 3 12.98 5.69 16.68
CA ASP A 3 12.61 4.48 15.91
C ASP A 3 11.11 4.54 15.60
N ARG A 4 10.77 4.51 14.30
CA ARG A 4 9.39 4.63 13.78
C ARG A 4 8.50 3.49 14.29
N TYR A 5 9.08 2.30 14.47
CA TYR A 5 8.34 1.08 14.78
C TYR A 5 8.41 0.70 16.26
N ALA A 6 8.96 1.56 17.13
CA ALA A 6 9.14 1.26 18.55
C ALA A 6 7.84 0.81 19.24
N ARG A 7 6.70 1.46 18.93
CA ARG A 7 5.40 1.16 19.55
C ARG A 7 4.82 -0.20 19.15
N GLN A 8 5.13 -0.70 17.97
CA GLN A 8 4.69 -2.03 17.53
C GLN A 8 5.73 -3.10 17.88
N SER A 9 7.02 -2.76 17.87
CA SER A 9 8.11 -3.69 18.18
C SER A 9 8.18 -4.06 19.67
N VAL A 10 7.57 -3.28 20.56
CA VAL A 10 7.46 -3.63 21.99
C VAL A 10 6.41 -4.71 22.28
N LEU A 11 5.48 -4.96 21.34
CA LEU A 11 4.46 -5.99 21.51
C LEU A 11 5.11 -7.38 21.44
N PRO A 12 4.90 -8.27 22.43
CA PRO A 12 5.53 -9.60 22.45
C PRO A 12 5.27 -10.43 21.19
N GLU A 13 4.11 -10.28 20.57
CA GLU A 13 3.69 -11.00 19.36
C GLU A 13 4.39 -10.50 18.09
N VAL A 14 4.92 -9.28 18.11
CA VAL A 14 5.66 -8.67 17.00
C VAL A 14 7.15 -8.75 17.31
N GLY A 15 7.61 -8.04 18.34
CA GLY A 15 9.02 -7.96 18.68
C GLY A 15 9.91 -7.39 17.56
N PRO A 16 11.22 -7.29 17.78
CA PRO A 16 12.16 -6.93 16.72
C PRO A 16 12.16 -7.93 15.54
N ALA A 17 11.95 -9.22 15.82
CA ALA A 17 11.93 -10.27 14.80
C ALA A 17 10.71 -10.17 13.88
N GLY A 18 9.51 -9.93 14.43
CA GLY A 18 8.31 -9.70 13.63
C GLY A 18 8.38 -8.42 12.83
N GLN A 19 8.98 -7.35 13.38
CA GLN A 19 9.21 -6.14 12.62
C GLN A 19 10.17 -6.36 11.44
N ALA A 20 11.25 -7.12 11.64
CA ALA A 20 12.17 -7.49 10.57
C ALA A 20 11.45 -8.33 9.48
N ARG A 21 10.55 -9.23 9.87
CA ARG A 21 9.72 -10.00 8.94
C ARG A 21 8.78 -9.10 8.12
N LEU A 22 8.13 -8.12 8.75
CA LEU A 22 7.33 -7.13 8.02
C LEU A 22 8.20 -6.36 7.03
N ALA A 23 9.37 -5.89 7.45
CA ALA A 23 10.30 -5.13 6.61
C ALA A 23 10.86 -5.94 5.43
N SER A 24 10.92 -7.27 5.51
CA SER A 24 11.27 -8.13 4.38
C SER A 24 10.09 -8.53 3.50
N ALA A 25 8.86 -8.37 4.01
CA ALA A 25 7.68 -8.90 3.35
C ALA A 25 7.23 -8.07 2.15
N THR A 26 6.56 -8.75 1.23
CA THR A 26 5.91 -8.13 0.07
C THR A 26 4.41 -8.43 0.05
N ALA A 27 3.58 -7.38 0.01
CA ALA A 27 2.14 -7.50 -0.14
C ALA A 27 1.66 -6.92 -1.48
N LEU A 28 0.71 -7.62 -2.11
CA LEU A 28 -0.07 -7.13 -3.25
C LEU A 28 -1.41 -6.61 -2.74
N VAL A 29 -1.82 -5.43 -3.18
CA VAL A 29 -3.17 -4.91 -2.96
C VAL A 29 -3.81 -4.62 -4.31
N VAL A 30 -4.90 -5.32 -4.60
CA VAL A 30 -5.67 -5.11 -5.83
C VAL A 30 -6.82 -4.14 -5.57
N GLY A 31 -6.75 -3.00 -6.22
CA GLY A 31 -7.63 -1.87 -6.03
C GLY A 31 -7.08 -0.90 -4.99
N ALA A 32 -6.99 0.37 -5.37
CA ALA A 32 -6.64 1.49 -4.53
C ALA A 32 -7.88 2.37 -4.25
N GLY A 33 -9.07 1.74 -4.23
CA GLY A 33 -10.34 2.34 -3.85
C GLY A 33 -10.51 2.46 -2.33
N GLY A 34 -11.75 2.46 -1.83
CA GLY A 34 -12.00 2.72 -0.40
C GLY A 34 -11.40 1.66 0.54
N LEU A 35 -11.57 0.38 0.20
CA LEU A 35 -10.97 -0.73 0.94
C LEU A 35 -9.43 -0.73 0.81
N GLY A 36 -8.93 -0.57 -0.42
CA GLY A 36 -7.51 -0.47 -0.70
C GLY A 36 -6.83 0.66 0.08
N CYS A 37 -7.45 1.83 0.15
CA CYS A 37 -6.95 2.96 0.94
C CYS A 37 -6.78 2.59 2.42
N ALA A 38 -7.74 1.90 3.03
CA ALA A 38 -7.64 1.49 4.43
C ALA A 38 -6.49 0.49 4.62
N VAL A 39 -6.40 -0.54 3.78
CA VAL A 39 -5.37 -1.57 3.84
C VAL A 39 -3.97 -0.97 3.63
N LEU A 40 -3.78 -0.22 2.55
CA LEU A 40 -2.49 0.35 2.15
C LEU A 40 -1.90 1.26 3.24
N GLN A 41 -2.73 2.09 3.87
CA GLN A 41 -2.28 2.97 4.95
C GLN A 41 -1.67 2.18 6.11
N TYR A 42 -2.34 1.12 6.56
CA TYR A 42 -1.87 0.33 7.69
C TYR A 42 -0.69 -0.58 7.33
N LEU A 43 -0.65 -1.17 6.13
CA LEU A 43 0.52 -1.96 5.70
C LEU A 43 1.77 -1.09 5.58
N ALA A 44 1.64 0.11 4.99
CA ALA A 44 2.77 1.04 4.90
C ALA A 44 3.18 1.56 6.28
N ALA A 45 2.23 1.93 7.14
CA ALA A 45 2.51 2.39 8.50
C ALA A 45 3.17 1.30 9.36
N ALA A 46 2.74 0.04 9.22
CA ALA A 46 3.33 -1.11 9.90
C ALA A 46 4.73 -1.45 9.39
N GLY A 47 5.15 -0.90 8.25
CA GLY A 47 6.49 -1.13 7.70
C GLY A 47 6.62 -2.42 6.91
N VAL A 48 5.58 -2.84 6.19
CA VAL A 48 5.71 -3.87 5.16
C VAL A 48 6.72 -3.39 4.11
N GLY A 49 7.75 -4.19 3.83
CA GLY A 49 8.91 -3.78 3.04
C GLY A 49 8.58 -3.31 1.63
N ARG A 50 7.75 -4.09 0.92
CA ARG A 50 7.28 -3.75 -0.44
C ARG A 50 5.77 -3.88 -0.56
N LEU A 51 5.13 -2.86 -1.12
CA LEU A 51 3.73 -2.89 -1.52
C LEU A 51 3.62 -2.78 -3.04
N VAL A 52 2.93 -3.75 -3.64
CA VAL A 52 2.52 -3.71 -5.05
C VAL A 52 1.07 -3.28 -5.09
N ILE A 53 0.79 -2.17 -5.74
CA ILE A 53 -0.56 -1.60 -5.83
C ILE A 53 -1.04 -1.75 -7.28
N VAL A 54 -2.13 -2.49 -7.49
CA VAL A 54 -2.72 -2.68 -8.81
C VAL A 54 -4.04 -1.94 -8.89
N ASP A 55 -4.13 -0.90 -9.71
CA ASP A 55 -5.38 -0.23 -10.03
C ASP A 55 -5.26 0.46 -11.39
N HIS A 56 -6.34 0.48 -12.16
CA HIS A 56 -6.39 1.10 -13.49
C HIS A 56 -7.08 2.48 -13.50
N ASP A 57 -7.83 2.78 -12.44
CA ASP A 57 -8.68 3.97 -12.36
C ASP A 57 -7.87 5.25 -12.11
N LEU A 58 -8.57 6.37 -12.29
CA LEU A 58 -8.13 7.71 -11.90
C LEU A 58 -8.80 8.13 -10.59
N VAL A 59 -8.20 9.10 -9.89
CA VAL A 59 -8.85 9.73 -8.74
C VAL A 59 -10.00 10.62 -9.22
N GLU A 60 -11.18 10.43 -8.63
CA GLU A 60 -12.40 11.18 -8.93
C GLU A 60 -12.98 11.83 -7.66
N GLU A 61 -13.62 13.00 -7.80
CA GLU A 61 -14.17 13.74 -6.66
C GLU A 61 -15.24 12.94 -5.90
N SER A 62 -16.11 12.24 -6.65
CA SER A 62 -17.17 11.37 -6.13
C SER A 62 -16.65 10.22 -5.24
N ASN A 63 -15.35 9.97 -5.28
CA ASN A 63 -14.69 8.87 -4.58
C ASN A 63 -13.97 9.34 -3.30
N LEU A 64 -13.69 10.64 -3.17
CA LEU A 64 -12.86 11.20 -2.08
C LEU A 64 -13.44 10.96 -0.69
N HIS A 65 -14.76 10.97 -0.53
CA HIS A 65 -15.42 10.77 0.76
C HIS A 65 -15.14 9.39 1.42
N ARG A 66 -14.65 8.43 0.64
CA ARG A 66 -14.33 7.07 1.11
C ARG A 66 -12.93 6.60 0.75
N GLN A 67 -12.12 7.44 0.10
CA GLN A 67 -10.75 7.12 -0.34
C GLN A 67 -9.76 8.11 0.27
N PRO A 68 -9.51 8.02 1.60
CA PRO A 68 -8.79 9.05 2.35
C PRO A 68 -7.29 9.16 2.04
N LEU A 69 -6.75 8.33 1.14
CA LEU A 69 -5.40 8.53 0.60
C LEU A 69 -5.32 9.74 -0.34
N TYR A 70 -6.42 10.13 -0.98
CA TYR A 70 -6.41 11.13 -2.04
C TYR A 70 -6.94 12.50 -1.59
N ARG A 71 -6.57 13.54 -2.33
CA ARG A 71 -6.97 14.93 -2.11
C ARG A 71 -7.51 15.54 -3.39
N MET A 72 -8.11 16.73 -3.29
CA MET A 72 -8.55 17.52 -4.45
C MET A 72 -7.42 17.80 -5.45
N SER A 73 -6.16 17.88 -4.97
CA SER A 73 -4.98 18.04 -5.81
C SER A 73 -4.67 16.83 -6.70
N ASP A 74 -5.23 15.67 -6.38
CA ASP A 74 -4.90 14.41 -7.05
C ASP A 74 -5.92 14.04 -8.14
N LEU A 75 -6.98 14.85 -8.32
CA LEU A 75 -8.04 14.58 -9.30
C LEU A 75 -7.46 14.36 -10.70
N GLY A 76 -7.89 13.29 -11.36
CA GLY A 76 -7.41 12.88 -12.68
C GLY A 76 -6.06 12.16 -12.69
N ALA A 77 -5.33 12.10 -11.57
CA ALA A 77 -4.13 11.29 -11.46
C ALA A 77 -4.48 9.79 -11.39
N PRO A 78 -3.62 8.88 -11.90
CA PRO A 78 -3.78 7.46 -11.68
C PRO A 78 -3.77 7.14 -10.18
N LYS A 79 -4.77 6.37 -9.70
CA LYS A 79 -4.88 6.03 -8.27
C LYS A 79 -3.61 5.41 -7.71
N VAL A 80 -2.96 4.53 -8.47
CA VAL A 80 -1.70 3.87 -8.05
C VAL A 80 -0.56 4.85 -7.80
N GLU A 81 -0.44 5.92 -8.59
CA GLU A 81 0.61 6.93 -8.43
C GLU A 81 0.29 7.89 -7.28
N ALA A 82 -0.97 8.31 -7.17
CA ALA A 82 -1.43 9.14 -6.07
C ALA A 82 -1.28 8.41 -4.72
N ALA A 83 -1.63 7.11 -4.68
CA ALA A 83 -1.43 6.27 -3.50
C ALA A 83 0.05 6.13 -3.17
N ARG A 84 0.90 5.88 -4.16
CA ARG A 84 2.36 5.82 -3.98
C ARG A 84 2.91 7.10 -3.36
N ALA A 85 2.55 8.26 -3.89
CA ALA A 85 2.99 9.55 -3.35
C ALA A 85 2.53 9.75 -1.90
N ALA A 86 1.24 9.49 -1.61
CA ALA A 86 0.67 9.64 -0.26
C ALA A 86 1.33 8.70 0.78
N LEU A 87 1.57 7.44 0.41
CA LEU A 87 2.19 6.45 1.30
C LEU A 87 3.66 6.77 1.57
N LEU A 88 4.43 7.17 0.54
CA LEU A 88 5.84 7.55 0.70
C LEU A 88 6.01 8.84 1.51
N ALA A 89 5.06 9.78 1.43
CA ALA A 89 5.03 10.97 2.28
C ALA A 89 4.86 10.60 3.77
N THR A 90 4.15 9.49 4.06
CA THR A 90 3.93 9.01 5.43
C THR A 90 5.10 8.14 5.93
N ASN A 91 5.51 7.17 5.12
CA ASN A 91 6.60 6.26 5.44
C ASN A 91 7.54 6.06 4.24
N PRO A 92 8.62 6.84 4.12
CA PRO A 92 9.56 6.75 3.00
C PRO A 92 10.46 5.50 3.05
N GLY A 93 10.40 4.71 4.12
CA GLY A 93 11.16 3.46 4.24
C GLY A 93 10.54 2.27 3.50
N VAL A 94 9.32 2.42 2.97
CA VAL A 94 8.60 1.36 2.25
C VAL A 94 8.83 1.51 0.75
N ARG A 95 9.05 0.39 0.05
CA ARG A 95 9.09 0.36 -1.42
C ARG A 95 7.68 0.22 -1.98
N ILE A 96 7.23 1.19 -2.76
CA ILE A 96 5.93 1.12 -3.43
C ILE A 96 6.12 0.93 -4.93
N GLU A 97 5.47 -0.10 -5.47
CA GLU A 97 5.37 -0.40 -6.89
C GLU A 97 3.95 -0.14 -7.40
N ALA A 98 3.80 0.86 -8.25
CA ALA A 98 2.54 1.25 -8.85
C ALA A 98 2.35 0.50 -10.17
N VAL A 99 1.33 -0.36 -10.24
CA VAL A 99 1.00 -1.17 -11.41
C VAL A 99 -0.34 -0.69 -11.95
N ARG A 100 -0.30 0.12 -13.01
CA ARG A 100 -1.50 0.68 -13.63
C ARG A 100 -2.16 -0.30 -14.58
N GLU A 101 -2.75 -1.36 -14.04
CA GLU A 101 -3.43 -2.40 -14.79
C GLU A 101 -4.75 -2.78 -14.14
N ARG A 102 -5.66 -3.33 -14.94
CA ARG A 102 -6.84 -4.02 -14.42
C ARG A 102 -6.46 -5.48 -14.17
N LEU A 103 -6.84 -6.01 -13.01
CA LEU A 103 -6.72 -7.45 -12.76
C LEU A 103 -7.69 -8.20 -13.69
N THR A 104 -7.17 -9.20 -14.39
CA THR A 104 -7.88 -10.10 -15.29
C THR A 104 -7.37 -11.51 -15.11
N ALA A 105 -8.09 -12.51 -15.64
CA ALA A 105 -7.61 -13.89 -15.62
C ALA A 105 -6.23 -14.06 -16.31
N ALA A 106 -5.92 -13.23 -17.32
CA ALA A 106 -4.69 -13.32 -18.09
C ALA A 106 -3.45 -12.82 -17.32
N ASN A 107 -3.59 -11.84 -16.42
CA ASN A 107 -2.48 -11.31 -15.64
C ASN A 107 -2.51 -11.71 -14.15
N ALA A 108 -3.54 -12.40 -13.67
CA ALA A 108 -3.69 -12.78 -12.26
C ALA A 108 -2.50 -13.57 -11.72
N ALA A 109 -2.07 -14.64 -12.41
CA ALA A 109 -0.94 -15.46 -11.97
C ALA A 109 0.36 -14.64 -11.86
N ARG A 110 0.60 -13.75 -12.83
CA ARG A 110 1.75 -12.85 -12.82
C ARG A 110 1.70 -11.89 -11.64
N LEU A 111 0.55 -11.24 -11.41
CA LEU A 111 0.39 -10.23 -10.37
C LEU A 111 0.46 -10.84 -8.97
N VAL A 112 -0.25 -11.93 -8.72
CA VAL A 112 -0.21 -12.64 -7.43
C VAL A 112 1.19 -13.18 -7.14
N GLY A 113 1.91 -13.66 -8.15
CA GLY A 113 3.30 -14.11 -8.01
C GLY A 113 4.31 -13.01 -7.63
N MET A 114 3.90 -11.73 -7.59
CA MET A 114 4.78 -10.63 -7.18
C MET A 114 4.88 -10.45 -5.67
N ALA A 115 4.06 -11.15 -4.87
CA ALA A 115 3.91 -10.94 -3.43
C ALA A 115 3.70 -12.25 -2.67
N GLU A 116 3.94 -12.22 -1.36
CA GLU A 116 3.70 -13.36 -0.46
C GLU A 116 2.24 -13.42 0.00
N ILE A 117 1.60 -12.25 0.09
CA ILE A 117 0.20 -12.08 0.49
C ILE A 117 -0.48 -11.16 -0.54
N ALA A 118 -1.69 -11.53 -0.95
CA ALA A 118 -2.56 -10.72 -1.80
C ALA A 118 -3.82 -10.33 -1.02
N VAL A 119 -4.19 -9.06 -1.12
CA VAL A 119 -5.41 -8.46 -0.54
C VAL A 119 -6.31 -7.93 -1.65
#